data_AF-A0A2P9EAT4-F1
#
_entry.id   AF-A0A2P9EAT4-F1
#
_cell.length_a   1.000
_cell.length_b   1.000
_cell.length_c   1.000
_cell.angle_alpha   90.00
_cell.angle_beta   90.00
_cell.angle_gamma   90.00
#
_symmetry.space_group_name_H-M   'P 1'
#
loop_
_entity.id
_entity.type
_entity.pdbx_description
1 polymer ?
#
loop_
_entity_poly.entity_id
_entity_poly.type
_entity_poly.pdbx_seq_one_letter_code
_entity_poly.pdbx_strand_id
1 'polypeptide(L)'
;MTPVYSEYILSVTKTTEAPQMAQKNRISETEWKQLLPQMASFAHITTDIGYSVLVKGEKSSDVATRVGRSKQNISSTVKRIWDLYQNTTLKAENGEPLKLVQVWIPASLAETVLKEAAKYSINNITTSEMEKK
;
A
#
# COMPACT_ATOMS: atom_id res chain seq x y z
N MET A 1 -29.13 17.56 -46.00
CA MET A 1 -29.57 16.16 -45.79
C MET A 1 -28.93 15.68 -44.50
N THR A 2 -29.68 15.72 -43.40
CA THR A 2 -29.31 15.07 -42.12
C THR A 2 -29.71 13.59 -42.20
N PRO A 3 -29.03 12.71 -41.43
CA PRO A 3 -29.59 12.27 -40.14
C PRO A 3 -28.52 12.32 -39.03
N VAL A 4 -28.77 12.89 -37.84
CA VAL A 4 -29.55 12.38 -36.70
C VAL A 4 -29.18 10.95 -36.31
N TYR A 5 -28.34 10.80 -35.27
CA TYR A 5 -28.57 9.82 -34.20
C TYR A 5 -27.82 10.24 -32.92
N SER A 6 -28.62 10.51 -31.89
CA SER A 6 -28.34 10.25 -30.47
C SER A 6 -27.40 11.19 -29.71
N GLU A 7 -27.93 12.35 -29.33
CA GLU A 7 -27.76 12.85 -27.96
C GLU A 7 -28.15 11.74 -26.98
N TYR A 8 -27.23 11.20 -26.16
CA TYR A 8 -27.54 10.60 -24.84
C TYR A 8 -26.32 10.15 -24.00
N ILE A 9 -25.10 10.66 -24.21
CA ILE A 9 -23.94 10.22 -23.39
C ILE A 9 -23.06 11.41 -22.96
N LEU A 10 -23.65 12.46 -22.39
CA LEU A 10 -22.87 13.54 -21.74
C LEU A 10 -23.41 13.93 -20.36
N SER A 11 -24.05 12.99 -19.65
CA SER A 11 -24.65 13.31 -18.36
C SER A 11 -24.44 12.24 -17.28
N VAL A 12 -23.28 11.62 -17.15
CA VAL A 12 -22.84 11.05 -15.84
C VAL A 12 -21.31 10.97 -15.75
N THR A 13 -20.63 12.03 -15.35
CA THR A 13 -19.38 11.93 -14.57
C THR A 13 -19.27 13.12 -13.62
N LYS A 14 -20.29 13.30 -12.77
CA LYS A 14 -19.99 13.80 -11.42
C LYS A 14 -19.26 12.65 -10.73
N THR A 15 -17.95 12.58 -10.94
CA THR A 15 -17.07 11.68 -10.21
C THR A 15 -17.05 12.20 -8.78
N THR A 16 -17.96 11.70 -7.95
CA THR A 16 -17.76 11.68 -6.52
C THR A 16 -16.43 10.98 -6.31
N GLU A 17 -15.41 11.74 -5.93
CA GLU A 17 -14.12 11.23 -5.51
C GLU A 17 -14.34 10.35 -4.29
N ALA A 18 -14.66 9.08 -4.51
CA ALA A 18 -14.39 8.05 -3.54
C ALA A 18 -12.89 8.14 -3.25
N PRO A 19 -12.45 8.20 -1.97
CA PRO A 19 -11.04 8.27 -1.64
C PRO A 19 -10.38 7.03 -2.23
N GLN A 20 -9.61 7.23 -3.30
CA GLN A 20 -8.92 6.16 -3.99
C GLN A 20 -7.86 5.63 -3.02
N MET A 21 -8.19 4.52 -2.35
CA MET A 21 -7.25 3.71 -1.56
C MET A 21 -6.25 2.98 -2.48
N ALA A 22 -5.69 3.67 -3.47
CA ALA A 22 -4.44 3.23 -4.08
C ALA A 22 -3.35 3.49 -3.04
N GLN A 23 -3.28 2.63 -2.02
CA GLN A 23 -2.12 2.57 -1.16
C GLN A 23 -0.92 2.36 -2.09
N LYS A 24 -0.10 3.39 -2.29
CA LYS A 24 1.29 3.18 -2.71
C LYS A 24 1.81 2.14 -1.74
N ASN A 25 2.24 0.96 -2.21
CA ASN A 25 2.75 -0.13 -1.39
C ASN A 25 3.81 0.42 -0.42
N ARG A 26 3.38 0.81 0.76
CA ARG A 26 4.15 1.49 1.80
C ARG A 26 3.89 0.76 3.08
N ILE A 27 4.95 0.58 3.84
CA ILE A 27 4.97 -0.08 5.13
C ILE A 27 5.56 0.95 6.09
N SER A 28 4.89 1.21 7.20
CA SER A 28 5.41 2.07 8.26
C SER A 28 6.61 1.43 8.97
N GLU A 29 7.41 2.24 9.66
CA GLU A 29 8.56 1.78 10.45
C GLU A 29 8.17 0.74 11.52
N THR A 30 7.00 0.90 12.14
CA THR A 30 6.52 0.01 13.20
C THR A 30 6.11 -1.35 12.62
N GLU A 31 5.39 -1.36 11.51
CA GLU A 31 5.03 -2.58 10.78
C GLU A 31 6.28 -3.30 10.24
N TRP A 32 7.25 -2.53 9.71
CA TRP A 32 8.51 -3.08 9.21
C TRP A 32 9.27 -3.83 10.31
N LYS A 33 9.35 -3.27 11.52
CA LYS A 33 9.98 -3.92 12.67
C LYS A 33 9.30 -5.23 13.07
N GLN A 34 7.97 -5.30 12.95
CA GLN A 34 7.24 -6.56 13.19
C GLN A 34 7.48 -7.60 12.10
N LEU A 35 7.80 -7.17 10.89
CA LEU A 35 8.12 -8.04 9.76
C LEU A 35 9.56 -8.59 9.80
N LEU A 36 10.51 -7.88 10.43
CA LEU A 36 11.93 -8.25 10.49
C LEU A 36 12.19 -9.73 10.89
N PRO A 37 11.53 -10.30 11.93
CA PRO A 37 11.73 -11.70 12.30
C PRO A 37 11.38 -12.69 11.18
N GLN A 38 10.37 -12.37 10.36
CA GLN A 38 9.96 -13.20 9.21
C GLN A 38 10.97 -13.09 8.04
N MET A 39 11.70 -11.98 7.98
CA MET A 39 12.76 -11.74 6.98
C MET A 39 14.15 -12.17 7.48
N ALA A 40 14.27 -12.83 8.63
CA ALA A 40 15.56 -13.23 9.19
C ALA A 40 16.40 -14.13 8.27
N SER A 41 15.74 -14.89 7.38
CA SER A 41 16.39 -15.73 6.38
C SER A 41 16.81 -14.99 5.10
N PHE A 42 16.36 -13.74 4.91
CA PHE A 42 16.69 -12.96 3.72
C PHE A 42 18.10 -12.39 3.84
N ALA A 43 18.79 -12.28 2.71
CA ALA A 43 20.06 -11.57 2.67
C ALA A 43 19.88 -10.11 3.09
N HIS A 44 20.87 -9.54 3.79
CA HIS A 44 20.82 -8.16 4.28
C HIS A 44 20.46 -7.16 3.17
N ILE A 45 21.03 -7.37 1.97
CA ILE A 45 20.77 -6.52 0.82
C ILE A 45 19.31 -6.54 0.35
N THR A 46 18.63 -7.67 0.51
CA THR A 46 17.20 -7.82 0.18
C THR A 46 16.35 -7.00 1.13
N THR A 47 16.66 -7.07 2.43
CA THR A 47 16.00 -6.29 3.49
C THR A 47 16.26 -4.79 3.31
N ASP A 48 17.49 -4.38 2.95
CA ASP A 48 17.85 -2.98 2.69
C ASP A 48 17.12 -2.40 1.48
N ILE A 49 17.02 -3.16 0.39
CA ILE A 49 16.24 -2.78 -0.80
C ILE A 49 14.78 -2.58 -0.43
N GLY A 50 14.19 -3.54 0.29
CA GLY A 50 12.80 -3.48 0.73
C GLY A 50 12.53 -2.27 1.62
N TYR A 51 13.39 -2.03 2.61
CA TYR A 51 13.28 -0.89 3.52
C TYR A 51 13.37 0.45 2.77
N SER A 52 14.30 0.57 1.83
CA SER A 52 14.48 1.79 1.04
C SER A 52 13.24 2.12 0.20
N VAL A 53 12.61 1.12 -0.40
CA VAL A 53 11.47 1.34 -1.32
C VAL A 53 10.14 1.39 -0.57
N LEU A 54 9.88 0.44 0.33
CA LEU A 54 8.58 0.26 0.99
C LEU A 54 8.42 1.14 2.23
N VAL A 55 9.50 1.44 2.96
CA VAL A 55 9.42 2.26 4.17
C VAL A 55 9.80 3.71 3.87
N LYS A 56 11.00 3.94 3.33
CA LYS A 56 11.45 5.30 2.99
C LYS A 56 10.80 5.90 1.75
N GLY A 57 10.18 5.08 0.91
CA GLY A 57 9.56 5.55 -0.33
C GLY A 57 10.55 5.99 -1.41
N GLU A 58 11.81 5.53 -1.36
CA GLU A 58 12.81 5.82 -2.37
C GLU A 58 12.41 5.21 -3.73
N LYS A 59 12.80 5.87 -4.83
CA LYS A 59 12.52 5.37 -6.18
C LYS A 59 13.35 4.12 -6.46
N SER A 60 12.73 3.08 -7.01
CA SER A 60 13.42 1.83 -7.34
C SER A 60 14.57 2.00 -8.34
N SER A 61 14.54 3.02 -9.20
CA SER A 61 15.65 3.37 -10.11
C SER A 61 16.90 3.80 -9.35
N ASP A 62 16.73 4.60 -8.33
CA ASP A 62 17.84 5.23 -7.59
C ASP A 62 18.49 4.18 -6.69
N VAL A 63 17.65 3.33 -6.08
CA VAL A 63 18.09 2.15 -5.31
C VAL A 63 18.84 1.15 -6.21
N ALA A 64 18.36 0.92 -7.45
CA ALA A 64 19.03 0.02 -8.40
C ALA A 64 20.46 0.47 -8.71
N THR A 65 20.65 1.77 -9.01
CA THR A 65 21.97 2.36 -9.27
C THR A 65 22.88 2.25 -8.04
N ARG A 66 22.38 2.57 -6.84
CA ARG A 66 23.15 2.52 -5.59
C ARG A 66 23.64 1.09 -5.25
N VAL A 67 22.78 0.10 -5.48
CA VAL A 67 23.03 -1.29 -5.09
C VAL A 67 23.71 -2.10 -6.21
N GLY A 68 23.88 -1.51 -7.40
CA GLY A 68 24.50 -2.18 -8.56
C GLY A 68 23.65 -3.34 -9.09
N ARG A 69 22.32 -3.22 -9.06
CA ARG A 69 21.38 -4.25 -9.50
C ARG A 69 20.45 -3.71 -10.59
N SER A 70 19.85 -4.61 -11.36
CA SER A 70 18.85 -4.21 -12.36
C SER A 70 17.54 -3.77 -11.72
N LYS A 71 16.79 -2.89 -12.40
CA LYS A 71 15.47 -2.43 -11.95
C LYS A 71 14.49 -3.60 -11.76
N GLN A 72 14.54 -4.61 -12.64
CA GLN A 72 13.72 -5.82 -12.51
C GLN A 72 14.04 -6.59 -11.23
N ASN A 73 15.33 -6.72 -10.87
CA ASN A 73 15.73 -7.37 -9.63
C ASN A 73 15.16 -6.61 -8.42
N ILE A 74 15.27 -5.28 -8.38
CA ILE A 74 14.68 -4.45 -7.33
C ILE A 74 13.16 -4.67 -7.25
N SER A 75 12.44 -4.58 -8.38
CA SER A 75 10.99 -4.79 -8.41
C SER A 75 10.58 -6.18 -7.90
N SER A 76 11.33 -7.23 -8.26
CA SER A 76 11.07 -8.59 -7.78
C SER A 76 11.30 -8.75 -6.28
N THR A 77 12.34 -8.12 -5.73
CA THR A 77 12.65 -8.11 -4.30
C THR A 77 11.56 -7.38 -3.51
N VAL A 78 11.17 -6.20 -3.97
CA VAL A 78 10.11 -5.40 -3.36
C VAL A 78 8.79 -6.18 -3.36
N LYS A 79 8.45 -6.83 -4.48
CA LYS A 79 7.25 -7.67 -4.58
C LYS A 79 7.30 -8.83 -3.57
N ARG A 80 8.42 -9.55 -3.47
CA ARG A 80 8.56 -10.66 -2.52
C ARG A 80 8.32 -10.24 -1.07
N ILE A 81 8.83 -9.07 -0.68
CA ILE A 81 8.65 -8.54 0.68
C ILE A 81 7.21 -8.06 0.87
N TRP A 82 6.62 -7.44 -0.14
CA TRP A 82 5.22 -7.05 -0.12
C TRP A 82 4.29 -8.26 0.03
N ASP A 83 4.51 -9.32 -0.75
CA ASP A 83 3.72 -10.55 -0.65
C ASP A 83 3.87 -11.19 0.74
N LEU A 84 5.08 -11.16 1.34
CA LEU A 84 5.28 -11.59 2.73
C LEU A 84 4.48 -10.74 3.70
N TYR A 85 4.51 -9.41 3.55
CA TYR A 85 3.75 -8.48 4.37
C TYR A 85 2.23 -8.76 4.32
N GLN A 86 1.67 -8.95 3.12
CA GLN A 86 0.24 -9.25 2.96
C GLN A 86 -0.20 -10.56 3.62
N ASN A 87 0.71 -11.54 3.71
CA ASN A 87 0.44 -12.84 4.32
C ASN A 87 0.79 -12.91 5.80
N THR A 88 1.46 -11.89 6.34
CA THR A 88 1.87 -11.86 7.75
C THR A 88 0.76 -11.26 8.60
N THR A 89 0.44 -11.97 9.68
CA THR A 89 -0.42 -11.41 10.73
C THR A 89 0.40 -10.44 11.56
N LEU A 90 0.07 -9.16 11.47
CA LEU A 90 0.67 -8.11 12.30
C LEU A 90 -0.02 -8.06 13.65
N LYS A 91 0.60 -7.42 14.64
CA LYS A 91 -0.02 -7.20 15.94
C LYS A 91 -0.36 -5.72 16.10
N ALA A 92 -1.60 -5.43 16.43
CA ALA A 92 -2.01 -4.11 16.90
C ALA A 92 -1.30 -3.77 18.22
N GLU A 93 -1.35 -2.50 18.64
CA GLU A 93 -0.78 -2.03 19.90
C GLU A 93 -1.35 -2.77 21.13
N ASN A 94 -2.61 -3.22 21.04
CA ASN A 94 -3.29 -4.03 22.05
C ASN A 94 -2.93 -5.54 21.99
N GLY A 95 -2.04 -5.95 21.07
CA GLY A 95 -1.63 -7.33 20.86
C GLY A 95 -2.56 -8.16 19.98
N GLU A 96 -3.66 -7.60 19.48
CA GLU A 96 -4.60 -8.33 18.61
C GLU A 96 -3.95 -8.65 17.24
N PRO A 97 -4.12 -9.88 16.74
CA PRO A 97 -3.67 -10.26 15.41
C PRO A 97 -4.49 -9.56 14.33
N LEU A 98 -3.84 -8.73 13.53
CA LEU A 98 -4.40 -8.03 12.38
C LEU A 98 -3.97 -8.71 11.08
N LYS A 99 -4.93 -8.84 10.17
CA LYS A 99 -4.70 -9.36 8.82
C LYS A 99 -5.09 -8.29 7.79
N LEU A 100 -4.21 -8.06 6.82
CA LEU A 100 -4.51 -7.17 5.70
C LEU A 100 -5.51 -7.84 4.76
N VAL A 101 -6.61 -7.14 4.43
CA VAL A 101 -7.67 -7.65 3.55
C VAL A 101 -7.93 -6.64 2.44
N GLN A 102 -7.82 -7.08 1.19
CA GLN A 102 -8.14 -6.30 -0.02
C GLN A 102 -9.21 -7.05 -0.82
N VAL A 103 -10.48 -6.67 -0.67
CA VAL A 103 -11.63 -7.34 -1.31
C VAL A 103 -12.68 -6.34 -1.78
N TRP A 104 -13.45 -6.73 -2.80
CA TRP A 104 -14.62 -5.98 -3.26
C TRP A 104 -15.84 -6.34 -2.41
N ILE A 105 -16.44 -5.35 -1.76
CA ILE A 105 -17.64 -5.49 -0.93
C ILE A 105 -18.66 -4.38 -1.26
N PRO A 106 -19.96 -4.59 -1.01
CA PRO A 106 -20.97 -3.54 -1.16
C PRO A 106 -20.63 -2.28 -0.37
N ALA A 107 -20.95 -1.11 -0.93
CA ALA A 107 -20.57 0.20 -0.35
C ALA A 107 -21.02 0.38 1.11
N SER A 108 -22.23 -0.09 1.45
CA SER A 108 -22.75 -0.02 2.83
C SER A 108 -21.89 -0.79 3.85
N LEU A 109 -21.34 -1.95 3.45
CA LEU A 109 -20.44 -2.71 4.30
C LEU A 109 -19.03 -2.09 4.32
N ALA A 110 -18.59 -1.51 3.21
CA ALA A 110 -17.30 -0.81 3.15
C ALA A 110 -17.20 0.32 4.17
N GLU A 111 -18.25 1.13 4.33
CA GLU A 111 -18.26 2.20 5.35
C GLU A 111 -18.10 1.66 6.77
N THR A 112 -18.72 0.51 7.07
CA THR A 112 -18.63 -0.13 8.38
C THR A 112 -17.21 -0.65 8.62
N VAL A 113 -16.63 -1.34 7.63
CA VAL A 113 -15.25 -1.84 7.69
C VAL A 113 -14.26 -0.69 7.84
N LEU A 114 -14.46 0.43 7.14
CA LEU A 114 -13.60 1.62 7.27
C LEU A 114 -13.66 2.23 8.67
N LYS A 115 -14.85 2.31 9.27
CA LYS A 115 -15.03 2.80 10.67
C LYS A 115 -14.34 1.90 11.68
N GLU A 116 -14.45 0.59 11.52
CA GLU A 116 -13.77 -0.39 12.38
C GLU A 116 -12.26 -0.35 12.16
N ALA A 117 -11.80 -0.27 10.91
CA ALA A 117 -10.39 -0.21 10.56
C ALA A 117 -9.70 1.06 11.10
N ALA A 118 -10.41 2.19 11.18
CA ALA A 118 -9.88 3.46 11.72
C ALA A 118 -9.46 3.39 13.20
N LYS A 119 -9.97 2.41 13.96
CA LYS A 119 -9.59 2.17 15.36
C LYS A 119 -8.13 1.70 15.50
N TYR A 120 -7.56 1.15 14.44
CA TYR A 120 -6.20 0.61 14.45
C TYR A 120 -5.22 1.62 13.84
N SER A 121 -4.21 2.04 14.62
CA SER A 121 -3.19 3.02 14.22
C SER A 121 -2.48 2.67 12.90
N ILE A 122 -2.35 1.37 12.60
CA ILE A 122 -1.78 0.78 11.37
C ILE A 122 -2.46 1.34 10.10
N ASN A 123 -3.76 1.63 10.16
CA ASN A 123 -4.50 2.12 8.98
C ASN A 123 -4.45 3.65 8.81
N ASN A 124 -3.92 4.40 9.78
CA ASN A 124 -3.95 5.86 9.82
C ASN A 124 -2.73 6.53 9.14
N ILE A 125 -2.08 5.86 8.18
CA ILE A 125 -0.86 6.36 7.50
C ILE A 125 -1.11 7.66 6.69
N THR A 126 -2.37 8.09 6.53
CA THR A 126 -2.72 9.21 5.64
C THR A 126 -3.13 10.48 6.40
N THR A 127 -2.37 10.99 7.39
CA THR A 127 -2.51 12.42 7.77
C THR A 127 -1.34 13.08 8.49
N SER A 128 -0.31 12.39 9.00
CA SER A 128 0.68 13.06 9.88
C SER A 128 1.98 13.54 9.19
N GLU A 129 2.27 13.15 7.94
CA GLU A 129 3.54 13.52 7.28
C GLU A 129 3.44 14.62 6.21
N MET A 130 2.25 15.16 5.92
CA MET A 130 2.11 16.30 4.98
C MET A 130 2.19 17.68 5.64
N GLU A 131 2.37 17.77 6.97
CA GLU A 131 2.32 19.06 7.69
C GLU A 131 3.65 19.53 8.31
N LYS A 132 4.78 18.87 8.01
CA LYS A 132 6.11 19.40 8.39
C LYS A 132 7.13 19.26 7.27
N LYS A 133 7.16 20.25 6.38
CA LYS A 133 8.27 21.24 6.27
C LYS A 133 8.40 21.77 4.84
#